data_AF-A0A392VLK1-F1
#
_entry.id   AF-A0A392VLK1-F1
#
_cell.length_a   1.000
_cell.length_b   1.000
_cell.length_c   1.000
_cell.angle_alpha   90.00
_cell.angle_beta   90.00
_cell.angle_gamma   90.00
#
_symmetry.space_group_name_H-M   'P 1'
#
loop_
_entity.id
_entity.type
_entity.pdbx_description
1 polymer ?
#
loop_
_entity_poly.entity_id
_entity_poly.type
_entity_poly.pdbx_seq_one_letter_code
_entity_poly.pdbx_strand_id
1 'polypeptide(L)' 'FKCGDPGHKTDQCKKGIVCFNCKEAGHKSNVCKKPKVAGGKVFALDDGDVEADNLIR' A
#
# COMPACT_ATOMS: atom_id res chain seq x y z
N PHE A 1 0.50 4.04 -0.84
CA PHE A 1 0.13 2.62 -0.91
C PHE A 1 -0.48 2.30 -2.29
N LYS A 2 0.29 1.68 -3.19
CA LYS A 2 -0.22 1.30 -4.53
C LYS A 2 -1.05 0.01 -4.50
N CYS A 3 -0.66 -0.97 -3.68
CA CYS A 3 -1.22 -2.32 -3.73
C CYS A 3 -1.62 -2.92 -2.37
N GLY A 4 -1.39 -2.20 -1.27
CA GLY A 4 -1.84 -2.60 0.08
C GLY A 4 -1.09 -3.76 0.72
N ASP A 5 0.00 -4.19 0.08
CA ASP A 5 0.93 -5.17 0.62
C ASP A 5 1.97 -4.45 1.49
N PRO A 6 2.23 -4.93 2.73
CA PRO A 6 3.22 -4.33 3.60
C PRO A 6 4.66 -4.77 3.28
N GLY A 7 4.85 -5.79 2.42
CA GLY A 7 6.16 -6.37 2.13
C GLY A 7 7.06 -5.51 1.24
N HIS A 8 6.57 -4.37 0.75
CA HIS A 8 7.36 -3.46 -0.08
C HIS A 8 6.80 -2.03 -0.08
N LYS A 9 7.70 -1.08 -0.36
CA LYS A 9 7.36 0.35 -0.44
C LYS A 9 6.50 0.63 -1.68
N THR A 10 5.76 1.74 -1.65
CA THR A 10 4.88 2.15 -2.76
C THR A 10 5.62 2.32 -4.10
N ASP A 11 6.90 2.72 -4.04
CA ASP A 11 7.73 2.90 -5.24
C ASP A 11 8.20 1.57 -5.85
N GLN A 12 8.41 0.56 -5.01
CA GLN A 12 8.84 -0.78 -5.40
C GLN A 12 7.66 -1.71 -5.72
N CYS A 13 6.42 -1.20 -5.70
CA CYS A 13 5.24 -2.01 -6.00
C CYS A 13 5.16 -2.27 -7.50
N LYS A 14 5.55 -3.50 -7.88
CA LYS A 14 5.38 -4.05 -9.24
C LYS A 14 3.91 -4.28 -9.61
N LYS A 15 3.00 -4.26 -8.63
CA LYS A 15 1.56 -4.38 -8.83
C LYS A 15 0.95 -3.01 -9.14
N GLY A 16 -0.04 -2.99 -10.02
CA GLY A 16 -0.80 -1.77 -10.33
C GLY A 16 -1.57 -1.24 -9.12
N ILE A 17 -2.25 -0.11 -9.32
CA ILE A 17 -3.10 0.48 -8.28
C ILE A 17 -4.23 -0.47 -7.88
N VAL A 18 -4.39 -0.72 -6.57
CA VAL A 18 -5.46 -1.54 -6.00
C VAL A 18 -6.32 -0.69 -5.07
N CYS A 19 -7.62 -0.88 -5.17
CA CYS A 19 -8.61 -0.19 -4.36
C CYS A 19 -8.65 -0.80 -2.96
N PHE A 20 -8.42 -0.02 -1.91
CA PHE A 20 -8.52 -0.50 -0.53
C PHE A 20 -9.95 -0.74 -0.07
N ASN A 21 -10.94 -0.21 -0.80
CA ASN A 21 -12.34 -0.41 -0.51
C ASN A 21 -12.83 -1.79 -0.96
N CYS A 22 -12.59 -2.14 -2.23
CA CYS A 22 -13.12 -3.36 -2.85
C CYS A 22 -12.07 -4.40 -3.24
N LYS A 23 -10.78 -4.10 -3.04
CA LYS A 23 -9.62 -4.97 -3.36
C LYS A 23 -9.46 -5.24 -4.86
N GLU A 24 -10.07 -4.43 -5.72
CA GLU A 24 -9.93 -4.52 -7.18
C GLU A 24 -8.83 -3.59 -7.71
N ALA A 25 -8.14 -4.02 -8.76
CA ALA A 25 -7.13 -3.21 -9.42
C ALA A 25 -7.74 -2.11 -10.30
N GLY A 26 -6.92 -1.13 -10.69
CA GLY A 26 -7.27 -0.10 -11.68
C GLY A 26 -7.86 1.19 -11.10
N HIS A 27 -8.16 1.25 -9.80
CA HIS A 27 -8.67 2.47 -9.17
C HIS A 27 -8.32 2.59 -7.69
N LYS A 28 -8.39 3.82 -7.15
CA LYS A 28 -8.24 4.13 -5.71
C LYS A 28 -9.59 4.12 -5.00
N SER A 29 -9.58 3.92 -3.67
CA SER A 29 -10.80 3.95 -2.84
C SER A 29 -11.63 5.23 -3.00
N ASN A 30 -10.98 6.37 -3.23
CA ASN A 30 -11.67 7.66 -3.41
C ASN A 30 -12.50 7.76 -4.70
N VAL A 31 -12.23 6.92 -5.71
CA VAL A 31 -13.02 6.87 -6.95
C VAL A 31 -13.78 5.54 -7.09
N CYS A 32 -13.79 4.73 -6.02
CA CYS A 32 -14.52 3.48 -5.98
C CYS A 32 -16.03 3.76 -5.92
N LYS A 33 -16.78 3.11 -6.81
CA LYS A 33 -18.26 3.22 -6.86
C LYS A 33 -18.96 2.30 -5.86
N LYS A 34 -18.23 1.35 -5.27
CA LYS A 34 -18.78 0.43 -4.26
C LYS A 34 -18.95 1.14 -2.92
N PRO A 35 -19.93 0.74 -2.09
CA PRO A 35 -20.13 1.32 -0.77
C PRO A 35 -18.83 1.25 0.05
N LYS A 36 -18.56 2.30 0.82
CA LYS A 36 -17.35 2.37 1.65
C LYS A 36 -17.44 1.31 2.74
N VAL A 37 -16.46 0.41 2.80
CA VAL A 37 -16.31 -0.48 3.95
C VAL A 37 -15.89 0.36 5.14
N ALA A 38 -16.75 0.46 6.16
CA ALA A 38 -16.55 1.33 7.33
C ALA A 38 -15.35 0.93 8.23
N GLY A 39 -14.60 -0.13 7.87
CA GLY A 39 -13.40 -0.58 8.58
C GLY A 39 -12.12 0.02 8.01
N GLY A 40 -11.96 1.34 8.15
CA GLY A 40 -10.68 2.01 7.92
C GLY A 40 -9.68 1.62 9.01
N LYS A 41 -9.05 0.45 8.86
CA LYS A 41 -7.87 0.09 9.65
C LYS A 41 -6.78 1.12 9.34
N VAL A 42 -6.56 2.04 10.27
CA VAL A 42 -5.38 2.88 10.29
C VAL A 42 -4.20 1.93 10.49
N PHE A 43 -3.44 1.68 9.42
CA PHE A 43 -2.17 1.00 9.59
C PHE A 43 -1.25 2.03 10.24
N ALA A 44 -0.88 1.81 11.50
CA ALA A 44 0.25 2.51 12.09
C ALA A 44 1.42 2.36 11.10
N LEU A 45 2.03 3.48 10.72
CA LEU A 45 3.25 3.46 9.95
C LEU A 45 4.33 3.02 10.94
N ASP A 46 4.51 1.71 11.09
CA ASP A 46 5.73 1.21 11.71
C ASP A 46 6.84 1.42 10.67
N ASP A 47 7.71 2.39 10.96
CA ASP A 47 8.95 2.72 10.25
C ASP A 47 9.85 1.48 10.13
N GLY A 48 9.56 0.65 9.13
CA GLY A 48 10.37 -0.49 8.74
C GLY A 48 11.23 -0.15 7.52
N ASP A 49 12.12 0.81 7.65
CA ASP A 49 13.34 0.83 6.84
C ASP A 49 14.53 0.55 7.74
N VAL A 50 14.92 -0.71 7.79
CA VAL A 50 16.33 -1.04 7.98
C VAL A 50 16.76 -1.62 6.64
N GLU A 51 17.00 -0.72 5.70
CA GLU A 51 17.93 -0.98 4.62
C GLU A 51 19.25 -0.38 5.10
N ALA A 52 20.02 -1.22 5.79
CA ALA A 52 21.41 -0.94 6.09
C ALA A 52 22.25 -1.90 5.23
N ASP A 53 22.14 -1.79 3.91
CA ASP A 53 23.24 -2.16 3.05
C ASP A 53 23.86 -0.86 2.53
N ASN A 54 25.02 -0.50 3.09
CA ASN A 54 26.13 0.17 2.40
C ASN A 54 27.14 0.70 3.44
N LEU A 55 28.17 -0.11 3.75
CA LEU A 55 29.50 0.47 3.88
C LEU A 55 30.54 -0.44 3.26
N ILE A 56 30.97 -0.03 2.07
CA ILE A 56 32.25 -0.39 1.47
C ILE A 56 33.37 -0.16 2.49
N ARG A 57 34.04 -1.23 2.92
CA ARG A 57 35.49 -1.28 3.15
C ARG A 57 36.00 -2.71 3.06
#